data_AF-A0A1H1Q4P8-F1
#
_entry.id   AF-A0A1H1Q4P8-F1
#
_cell.length_a   1.000
_cell.length_b   1.000
_cell.length_c   1.000
_cell.angle_alpha   90.00
_cell.angle_beta   90.00
_cell.angle_gamma   90.00
#
_symmetry.space_group_name_H-M   'P 1'
#
loop_
_entity.id
_entity.type
_entity.pdbx_description
1 polymer ?
#
loop_
_entity_poly.entity_id
_entity_poly.type
_entity_poly.pdbx_seq_one_letter_code
_entity_poly.pdbx_strand_id
1 'polypeptide(L)'
;MKLEERFPNYKNAFFSVMGEYNPAKGYSDTNQISFVLRQSKINGNRAVDFFELNRLNDGSVYYKIETMIGLKLILTNESHKIEDDLSYLEWIDLIQNVNIKHFFNPEYQALKEGFVKQKGGCTTVFLFFTVLALFFIL
;
A
#
# COMPACT_ATOMS: atom_id res chain seq x y z
N MET A 1 -10.14 -9.49 -22.54
CA MET A 1 -11.23 -9.16 -21.61
C MET A 1 -10.67 -8.20 -20.56
N LYS A 2 -11.35 -7.08 -20.33
CA LYS A 2 -10.94 -6.11 -19.29
C LYS A 2 -11.22 -6.69 -17.90
N LEU A 3 -10.50 -6.25 -16.88
CA LEU A 3 -10.75 -6.73 -15.52
C LEU A 3 -12.15 -6.34 -15.01
N GLU A 4 -12.65 -5.14 -15.36
CA GLU A 4 -13.99 -4.69 -14.99
C GLU A 4 -15.10 -5.60 -15.55
N GLU A 5 -14.85 -6.29 -16.67
CA GLU A 5 -15.80 -7.24 -17.28
C GLU A 5 -15.76 -8.61 -16.59
N ARG A 6 -14.56 -9.04 -16.15
CA ARG A 6 -14.38 -10.34 -15.49
C ARG A 6 -14.77 -10.33 -14.02
N PHE A 7 -14.53 -9.22 -13.34
CA PHE A 7 -14.77 -9.02 -11.91
C PHE A 7 -15.76 -7.87 -11.69
N PRO A 8 -17.02 -7.99 -12.18
CA PRO A 8 -17.97 -6.89 -12.21
C PRO A 8 -18.35 -6.37 -10.82
N ASN A 9 -18.28 -7.21 -9.78
CA ASN A 9 -18.64 -6.84 -8.41
C ASN A 9 -17.57 -6.00 -7.71
N TYR A 10 -16.29 -6.13 -8.12
CA TYR A 10 -15.15 -5.52 -7.44
C TYR A 10 -15.30 -4.00 -7.27
N LYS A 11 -15.61 -3.28 -8.34
CA LYS A 11 -15.62 -1.81 -8.32
C LYS A 11 -16.68 -1.25 -7.38
N ASN A 12 -17.88 -1.83 -7.40
CA ASN A 12 -18.96 -1.40 -6.51
C ASN A 12 -18.62 -1.72 -5.06
N ALA A 13 -18.10 -2.92 -4.78
CA ALA A 13 -17.65 -3.29 -3.44
C ALA A 13 -16.52 -2.37 -2.93
N PHE A 14 -15.56 -2.04 -3.79
CA PHE A 14 -14.48 -1.10 -3.47
C PHE A 14 -15.03 0.26 -3.04
N PHE A 15 -15.90 0.88 -3.83
CA PHE A 15 -16.47 2.18 -3.47
C PHE A 15 -17.37 2.11 -2.23
N SER A 16 -18.06 0.98 -2.00
CA SER A 16 -18.81 0.76 -0.77
C SER A 16 -17.91 0.72 0.47
N VAL A 17 -16.73 0.10 0.40
CA VAL A 17 -15.76 0.09 1.51
C VAL A 17 -15.10 1.46 1.68
N MET A 18 -14.79 2.15 0.58
CA MET A 18 -14.13 3.46 0.63
C MET A 18 -15.06 4.60 1.05
N GLY A 19 -16.38 4.44 0.97
CA GLY A 19 -17.35 5.41 1.46
C GLY A 19 -17.05 6.83 0.99
N GLU A 20 -16.92 7.76 1.94
CA GLU A 20 -16.69 9.19 1.67
C GLU A 20 -15.25 9.54 1.29
N TYR A 21 -14.28 8.62 1.43
CA TYR A 21 -12.87 8.90 1.09
C TYR A 21 -12.68 9.18 -0.42
N ASN A 22 -13.63 8.74 -1.25
CA ASN A 22 -13.73 8.99 -2.69
C ASN A 22 -12.38 9.01 -3.46
N PRO A 23 -11.68 7.85 -3.54
CA PRO A 23 -10.40 7.77 -4.24
C PRO A 23 -10.53 8.13 -5.72
N ALA A 24 -9.54 8.84 -6.25
CA ALA A 24 -9.47 9.17 -7.67
C ALA A 24 -9.21 7.91 -8.49
N LYS A 25 -9.86 7.77 -9.66
CA LYS A 25 -9.55 6.68 -10.59
C LYS A 25 -8.14 6.87 -11.16
N GLY A 26 -7.32 5.82 -11.08
CA GLY A 26 -6.05 5.70 -11.78
C GLY A 26 -6.26 4.96 -13.10
N TYR A 27 -5.70 3.75 -13.20
CA TYR A 27 -5.77 2.90 -14.38
C TYR A 27 -6.94 1.91 -14.34
N SER A 28 -7.36 1.43 -15.52
CA SER A 28 -8.40 0.40 -15.65
C SER A 28 -8.29 -0.24 -17.02
N ASP A 29 -7.58 -1.37 -17.08
CA ASP A 29 -7.31 -2.11 -18.31
C ASP A 29 -7.45 -3.63 -18.11
N THR A 30 -6.78 -4.43 -18.96
CA THR A 30 -6.82 -5.89 -18.91
C THR A 30 -5.95 -6.51 -17.82
N ASN A 31 -5.05 -5.72 -17.23
CA ASN A 31 -4.02 -6.16 -16.30
C ASN A 31 -4.19 -5.53 -14.91
N GLN A 32 -4.75 -4.32 -14.83
CA GLN A 32 -4.88 -3.61 -13.58
C GLN A 32 -6.13 -2.73 -13.52
N ILE A 33 -6.77 -2.66 -12.35
CA ILE A 33 -7.64 -1.57 -11.95
C ILE A 33 -6.97 -0.86 -10.78
N SER A 34 -6.83 0.46 -10.82
CA SER A 34 -6.12 1.23 -9.80
C SER A 34 -6.94 2.46 -9.39
N PHE A 35 -6.95 2.74 -8.08
CA PHE A 35 -7.51 3.93 -7.47
C PHE A 35 -6.48 4.57 -6.55
N VAL A 36 -6.56 5.87 -6.38
CA VAL A 36 -5.55 6.67 -5.69
C VAL A 36 -6.18 7.58 -4.67
N LEU A 37 -5.75 7.48 -3.41
CA LEU A 37 -6.13 8.40 -2.35
C LEU A 37 -4.92 9.21 -1.90
N ARG A 38 -4.99 10.52 -2.12
CA ARG A 38 -3.98 11.45 -1.60
C ARG A 38 -4.27 11.71 -0.13
N GLN A 39 -3.30 11.41 0.72
CA GLN A 39 -3.42 11.70 2.14
C GLN A 39 -3.23 13.21 2.41
N SER A 40 -3.73 13.68 3.55
CA SER A 40 -3.43 15.02 4.04
C SER A 40 -1.91 15.18 4.22
N LYS A 41 -1.42 16.41 4.04
CA LYS A 41 0.01 16.69 4.26
C LYS A 41 0.32 16.51 5.74
N ILE A 42 1.33 15.70 6.04
CA ILE A 42 1.88 15.56 7.39
C ILE A 42 3.38 15.82 7.27
N ASN A 43 3.88 16.82 8.00
CA ASN A 43 5.29 17.27 7.93
C ASN A 43 5.77 17.62 6.51
N GLY A 44 4.93 18.29 5.72
CA GLY A 44 5.27 18.79 4.37
C GLY A 44 5.25 17.73 3.26
N ASN A 45 5.32 16.45 3.62
CA ASN A 45 5.23 15.33 2.68
C ASN A 45 3.78 14.86 2.53
N ARG A 46 3.41 14.48 1.30
CA ARG A 46 2.09 13.95 0.98
C ARG A 46 2.24 12.47 0.64
N ALA A 47 1.74 11.61 1.54
CA ALA A 47 1.60 10.21 1.24
C ALA A 47 0.47 9.99 0.22
N VAL A 48 0.58 8.93 -0.55
CA VAL A 48 -0.42 8.51 -1.53
C VAL A 48 -0.64 7.02 -1.33
N ASP A 49 -1.91 6.64 -1.18
CA ASP A 49 -2.32 5.24 -1.18
C ASP A 49 -2.83 4.86 -2.56
N PHE A 50 -2.28 3.76 -3.08
CA PHE A 50 -2.70 3.13 -4.33
C PHE A 50 -3.45 1.85 -3.99
N PHE A 51 -4.70 1.76 -4.40
CA PHE A 51 -5.54 0.58 -4.25
C PHE A 51 -5.67 -0.08 -5.60
N GLU A 52 -5.23 -1.33 -5.72
CA GLU A 52 -5.03 -1.97 -7.00
C GLU A 52 -5.62 -3.38 -7.02
N LEU A 53 -6.36 -3.71 -8.07
CA LEU A 53 -6.66 -5.08 -8.46
C LEU A 53 -5.70 -5.44 -9.59
N ASN A 54 -4.77 -6.35 -9.31
CA ASN A 54 -3.69 -6.73 -10.22
C ASN A 54 -3.92 -8.13 -10.77
N ARG A 55 -3.71 -8.30 -12.08
CA ARG A 55 -3.80 -9.59 -12.75
C ARG A 55 -2.46 -10.32 -12.75
N LEU A 56 -2.50 -11.62 -12.49
CA LEU A 56 -1.38 -12.54 -12.60
C LEU A 56 -1.35 -13.22 -13.97
N ASN A 57 -0.21 -13.85 -14.31
CA ASN A 57 0.02 -14.49 -15.61
C ASN A 57 -0.96 -15.64 -15.88
N ASP A 58 -1.42 -16.35 -14.85
CA ASP A 58 -2.43 -17.41 -14.94
C ASP A 58 -3.86 -16.87 -15.08
N GLY A 59 -4.01 -15.54 -15.10
CA GLY A 59 -5.27 -14.84 -15.23
C GLY A 59 -5.96 -14.54 -13.91
N SER A 60 -5.56 -15.12 -12.78
CA SER A 60 -6.11 -14.77 -11.47
C SER A 60 -5.79 -13.32 -11.09
N VAL A 61 -6.42 -12.82 -10.04
CA VAL A 61 -6.20 -11.45 -9.52
C VAL A 61 -5.88 -11.44 -8.04
N TYR A 62 -5.31 -10.34 -7.56
CA TYR A 62 -5.18 -10.05 -6.14
C TYR A 62 -5.39 -8.55 -5.91
N TYR A 63 -5.96 -8.22 -4.75
CA TYR A 63 -6.13 -6.85 -4.31
C TYR A 63 -4.90 -6.43 -3.49
N LYS A 64 -4.42 -5.21 -3.70
CA LYS A 64 -3.23 -4.66 -3.03
C LYS A 64 -3.44 -3.20 -2.68
N ILE A 65 -2.86 -2.79 -1.56
CA ILE A 65 -2.74 -1.40 -1.15
C ILE A 65 -1.27 -1.07 -0.98
N GLU A 66 -0.81 0.00 -1.61
CA GLU A 66 0.55 0.52 -1.44
C GLU A 66 0.50 1.96 -0.96
N THR A 67 1.22 2.25 0.12
CA THR A 67 1.44 3.63 0.56
C THR A 67 2.82 4.10 0.14
N MET A 68 2.87 5.20 -0.60
CA MET A 68 4.11 5.83 -1.03
C MET A 68 4.26 7.25 -0.51
N ILE A 69 5.50 7.68 -0.26
CA ILE A 69 5.87 9.09 -0.11
C ILE A 69 6.88 9.43 -1.20
N GLY A 70 6.47 10.28 -2.14
CA GLY A 70 7.29 10.52 -3.34
C GLY A 70 7.51 9.22 -4.10
N LEU A 71 8.77 8.79 -4.23
CA LEU A 71 9.16 7.52 -4.87
C LEU A 71 9.43 6.39 -3.86
N LYS A 72 9.32 6.65 -2.55
CA LYS A 72 9.60 5.66 -1.52
C LYS A 72 8.33 4.88 -1.17
N LEU A 73 8.38 3.56 -1.35
CA LEU A 73 7.40 2.64 -0.80
C LEU A 73 7.53 2.59 0.73
N ILE A 74 6.42 2.82 1.43
CA ILE A 74 6.34 2.75 2.89
C ILE A 74 5.79 1.40 3.32
N LEU A 75 4.65 1.01 2.76
CA LEU A 75 3.95 -0.20 3.17
C LEU A 75 3.19 -0.79 1.98
N THR A 76 3.16 -2.12 1.92
CA THR A 76 2.32 -2.89 1.02
C THR A 76 1.54 -3.92 1.82
N ASN A 77 0.23 -4.02 1.55
CA ASN A 77 -0.59 -5.13 2.00
C ASN A 77 -1.42 -5.65 0.84
N GLU A 78 -1.50 -6.98 0.72
CA GLU A 78 -2.20 -7.66 -0.36
C GLU A 78 -3.13 -8.76 0.16
N SER A 79 -4.14 -9.07 -0.64
CA SER A 79 -5.02 -10.22 -0.43
C SER A 79 -4.35 -11.51 -0.90
N HIS A 80 -5.03 -12.62 -0.62
CA HIS A 80 -4.76 -13.86 -1.33
C HIS A 80 -5.16 -13.75 -2.81
N LYS A 81 -4.73 -14.74 -3.59
CA LYS A 81 -5.06 -14.90 -5.01
C LYS A 81 -6.54 -15.29 -5.20
N ILE A 82 -7.18 -14.70 -6.20
CA ILE A 82 -8.60 -14.82 -6.51
C ILE A 82 -8.72 -15.31 -7.96
N GLU A 83 -9.22 -16.52 -8.16
CA GLU A 83 -9.30 -17.14 -9.49
C GLU A 83 -10.59 -16.78 -10.24
N ASP A 84 -11.70 -16.77 -9.51
CA ASP A 84 -13.04 -16.49 -9.99
C ASP A 84 -13.62 -15.23 -9.36
N ASP A 85 -14.64 -14.64 -9.99
CA ASP A 85 -15.28 -13.46 -9.39
C ASP A 85 -15.95 -13.83 -8.07
N LEU A 86 -15.67 -13.00 -7.07
CA LEU A 86 -16.31 -13.11 -5.77
C LEU A 86 -17.68 -12.42 -5.83
N SER A 87 -18.60 -12.85 -4.97
CA SER A 87 -19.82 -12.09 -4.75
C SER A 87 -19.51 -10.69 -4.20
N TYR A 88 -20.47 -9.78 -4.32
CA TYR A 88 -20.34 -8.43 -3.79
C TYR A 88 -19.95 -8.38 -2.30
N LEU A 89 -20.52 -9.26 -1.47
CA LEU A 89 -20.20 -9.30 -0.03
C LEU A 89 -18.82 -9.88 0.25
N GLU A 90 -18.39 -10.89 -0.50
CA GLU A 90 -17.04 -11.45 -0.38
C GLU A 90 -15.98 -10.44 -0.80
N TRP A 91 -16.26 -9.65 -1.85
CA TRP A 91 -15.39 -8.53 -2.23
C TRP A 91 -15.30 -7.47 -1.13
N ILE A 92 -16.42 -7.09 -0.52
CA ILE A 92 -16.43 -6.14 0.60
C ILE A 92 -15.55 -6.66 1.74
N ASP A 93 -15.76 -7.90 2.17
CA ASP A 93 -15.01 -8.49 3.28
C ASP A 93 -13.51 -8.53 2.96
N LEU A 94 -13.14 -8.99 1.77
CA LEU A 94 -11.75 -9.05 1.34
C LEU A 94 -11.09 -7.67 1.33
N ILE A 95 -11.73 -6.67 0.73
CA ILE A 95 -11.21 -5.31 0.63
C ILE A 95 -11.09 -4.69 2.03
N GLN A 96 -12.13 -4.84 2.86
CA GLN A 96 -12.15 -4.32 4.22
C GLN A 96 -11.05 -4.96 5.08
N ASN A 97 -10.85 -6.27 4.99
CA ASN A 97 -9.83 -6.99 5.75
C ASN A 97 -8.41 -6.53 5.36
N VAL A 98 -8.14 -6.35 4.07
CA VAL A 98 -6.85 -5.81 3.60
C VAL A 98 -6.68 -4.35 4.03
N ASN A 99 -7.72 -3.52 3.89
CA ASN A 99 -7.70 -2.11 4.32
C ASN A 99 -7.42 -1.99 5.83
N ILE A 100 -8.09 -2.78 6.68
CA ILE A 100 -7.86 -2.82 8.13
C ILE A 100 -6.41 -3.21 8.41
N LYS A 101 -5.91 -4.29 7.81
CA LYS A 101 -4.52 -4.72 8.00
C LYS A 101 -3.51 -3.63 7.63
N HIS A 102 -3.79 -2.89 6.56
CA HIS A 102 -2.96 -1.80 6.08
C HIS A 102 -3.00 -0.59 7.01
N PHE A 103 -4.20 -0.12 7.36
CA PHE A 103 -4.36 1.08 8.16
C PHE A 103 -3.95 0.88 9.62
N PHE A 104 -4.16 -0.28 10.22
CA PHE A 104 -3.71 -0.57 11.59
C PHE A 104 -2.23 -0.96 11.66
N ASN A 105 -1.52 -1.00 10.53
CA ASN A 105 -0.10 -1.27 10.53
C ASN A 105 0.68 -0.17 11.27
N PRO A 106 1.59 -0.51 12.21
CA PRO A 106 2.37 0.48 12.95
C PRO A 106 3.18 1.44 12.07
N GLU A 107 3.66 0.99 10.91
CA GLU A 107 4.41 1.84 9.96
C GLU A 107 3.48 2.87 9.30
N TYR A 108 2.24 2.48 8.99
CA TYR A 108 1.22 3.40 8.48
C TYR A 108 0.75 4.39 9.54
N GLN A 109 0.58 3.95 10.79
CA GLN A 109 0.24 4.83 11.92
C GLN A 109 1.36 5.83 12.21
N ALA A 110 2.61 5.38 12.25
CA ALA A 110 3.77 6.26 12.41
C ALA A 110 3.84 7.31 11.28
N LEU A 111 3.56 6.91 10.05
CA LEU A 111 3.45 7.84 8.92
C LEU A 111 2.36 8.89 9.15
N LYS A 112 1.19 8.49 9.66
CA LYS A 112 0.07 9.40 9.96
C LYS A 112 0.40 10.42 11.06
N GLU A 113 1.28 10.05 11.97
CA GLU A 113 1.82 10.94 13.00
C GLU A 113 2.99 11.79 12.49
N GLY A 114 3.46 11.54 11.26
CA GLY A 114 4.52 12.30 10.61
C GLY A 114 5.93 11.75 10.83
N PHE A 115 6.04 10.57 11.43
CA PHE A 115 7.29 9.84 11.57
C PHE A 115 7.56 9.00 10.31
N VAL A 116 8.62 9.34 9.57
CA VAL A 116 9.12 8.49 8.50
C VAL A 116 10.39 7.83 9.02
N LYS A 117 10.37 6.50 9.20
CA LYS A 117 11.54 5.74 9.66
C LYS A 117 12.71 5.99 8.71
N GLN A 118 13.76 6.66 9.20
CA GLN A 118 15.05 6.75 8.51
C GLN A 118 15.77 5.43 8.73
N LYS A 119 16.00 4.67 7.65
CA LYS A 119 16.90 3.52 7.70
C LYS A 119 18.33 4.05 7.69
N GLY A 120 19.04 3.93 8.81
CA GLY A 120 20.50 4.07 8.89
C GLY A 120 21.00 5.37 9.52
N GLY A 121 21.02 5.44 10.85
CA GLY A 121 21.70 6.50 11.59
C GLY A 121 22.64 5.95 12.69
N CYS A 122 22.19 4.99 13.49
CA CYS A 122 23.00 4.48 14.60
C CYS A 122 24.20 3.62 14.15
N THR A 123 24.08 2.77 13.14
CA THR A 123 25.14 1.82 12.78
C THR A 123 26.40 2.51 12.24
N THR A 124 26.24 3.62 11.50
CA THR A 124 27.36 4.38 10.94
C THR A 124 28.14 5.13 12.03
N VAL A 125 27.45 5.61 13.08
CA VAL A 125 28.10 6.27 14.22
C VAL A 125 28.92 5.26 15.03
N PHE A 126 28.40 4.05 15.27
CA PHE A 126 29.15 2.99 15.96
C PHE A 126 30.40 2.51 15.21
N LEU A 127 30.32 2.40 13.87
CA LEU A 127 31.48 2.07 13.03
C LEU A 127 32.55 3.17 13.03
N PHE A 128 32.13 4.44 13.06
CA PHE A 128 33.07 5.56 13.12
C PHE A 128 33.82 5.60 14.47
N PHE A 129 33.12 5.39 15.59
CA PHE A 129 33.75 5.35 16.92
C PHE A 129 34.70 4.16 17.11
N THR A 130 34.37 2.99 16.54
CA THR A 130 35.24 1.80 16.64
C THR A 130 36.52 1.94 15.82
N VAL A 131 36.45 2.54 14.63
CA VAL A 131 37.64 2.85 13.83
C VAL A 131 38.52 3.92 14.51
N LEU A 132 37.92 4.99 15.05
CA LEU A 132 38.66 6.01 15.80
C LEU A 132 39.38 5.43 17.02
N ALA A 133 38.72 4.56 17.78
CA ALA A 133 39.34 3.92 18.95
C ALA A 133 40.57 3.07 18.59
N LEU A 134 40.57 2.41 17.43
CA LEU A 134 41.71 1.63 16.95
C LEU A 134 42.92 2.51 16.58
N PHE A 135 42.71 3.73 16.10
CA PHE A 135 43.79 4.69 15.82
C PHE A 135 44.42 5.31 17.07
N PHE A 136 43.76 5.26 18.23
CA PHE A 136 44.32 5.74 19.50
C PHE A 136 45.01 4.64 20.32
N ILE A 137 44.86 3.37 19.94
CA ILE A 137 45.47 2.21 20.62
C ILE A 137 46.75 1.73 19.88
N LEU A 138 46.97 2.16 18.64
CA LEU A 138 48.18 1.96 17.83
C LEU A 138 49.14 3.15 17.97
#